data_AF-E7MP16-F1
#
_entry.id   AF-E7MP16-F1
#
_cell.length_a   1.000
_cell.length_b   1.000
_cell.length_c   1.000
_cell.angle_alpha   90.00
_cell.angle_beta   90.00
_cell.angle_gamma   90.00
#
_symmetry.space_group_name_H-M   'P 1'
#
loop_
_entity.id
_entity.type
_entity.pdbx_description
1 polymer ?
#
loop_
_entity_poly.entity_id
_entity_poly.type
_entity_poly.pdbx_seq_one_letter_code
_entity_poly.pdbx_strand_id
1 'polypeptide(L)'
;MSEIKQRALAKMHKEMSQIHSDGVDAIHNWLCEQEDDGLFEKICQDGKTIKAALEYCVNNAYKSKENNCAMIADSVVFGWVVDYFNSDLKEVKSNVKAEVNTSNDKKPVVKKQSPKIDVKTNHKKADFERINLFEL
;
A
#
# COMPACT_ATOMS: atom_id res chain seq x y z
N MET A 1 -23.44 1.23 -21.73
CA MET A 1 -22.98 1.81 -20.44
C MET A 1 -24.23 2.16 -19.66
N SER A 2 -24.41 1.60 -18.47
CA SER A 2 -25.58 1.88 -17.63
C SER A 2 -25.57 3.33 -17.11
N GLU A 3 -26.74 3.89 -16.80
CA GLU A 3 -26.84 5.23 -16.22
C GLU A 3 -26.14 5.30 -14.85
N ILE A 4 -26.19 4.20 -14.09
CA ILE A 4 -25.51 4.06 -12.80
C ILE A 4 -23.99 4.14 -12.98
N LYS A 5 -23.43 3.42 -13.97
CA LYS A 5 -22.01 3.50 -14.31
C LYS A 5 -21.59 4.93 -14.67
N GLN A 6 -22.39 5.65 -15.46
CA GLN A 6 -22.10 7.05 -15.80
C GLN A 6 -22.08 7.97 -14.57
N ARG A 7 -23.06 7.83 -13.66
CA ARG A 7 -23.11 8.60 -12.42
C ARG A 7 -21.93 8.30 -11.51
N ALA A 8 -21.56 7.02 -11.38
CA ALA A 8 -20.40 6.61 -10.60
C ALA A 8 -19.10 7.18 -11.18
N LEU A 9 -18.89 7.06 -12.49
CA LEU A 9 -17.73 7.64 -13.18
C LEU A 9 -17.66 9.16 -13.00
N ALA A 10 -18.79 9.88 -13.11
CA ALA A 10 -18.82 11.33 -12.89
C ALA A 10 -18.44 11.71 -11.44
N LYS A 11 -18.91 10.95 -10.46
CA LYS A 11 -18.53 11.14 -9.05
C LYS A 11 -17.03 10.89 -8.84
N MET A 12 -16.53 9.76 -9.34
CA MET A 12 -15.11 9.40 -9.25
C MET A 12 -14.21 10.44 -9.95
N HIS A 13 -14.59 10.93 -11.13
CA HIS A 13 -13.86 11.99 -11.83
C HIS A 13 -13.81 13.31 -11.05
N LYS A 14 -14.87 13.64 -10.32
CA LYS A 14 -14.89 14.80 -9.41
C LYS A 14 -13.90 14.61 -8.25
N GLU A 15 -13.76 13.41 -7.72
CA GLU A 15 -12.75 13.09 -6.70
C GLU A 15 -11.33 13.17 -7.27
N MET A 16 -11.11 12.68 -8.49
CA MET A 16 -9.82 12.77 -9.21
C MET A 16 -9.44 14.19 -9.60
N SER A 17 -10.40 15.11 -9.73
CA SER A 17 -10.10 16.53 -9.95
C SER A 17 -9.49 17.22 -8.72
N GLN A 18 -9.54 16.60 -7.55
CA GLN A 18 -8.91 17.09 -6.32
C GLN A 18 -7.50 16.52 -6.15
N ILE A 19 -6.78 16.97 -5.13
CA ILE A 19 -5.46 16.40 -4.80
C ILE A 19 -5.64 14.93 -4.39
N HIS A 20 -5.01 14.05 -5.14
CA HIS A 20 -5.02 12.60 -4.96
C HIS A 20 -3.59 12.05 -4.96
N SER A 21 -3.45 10.78 -4.59
CA SER A 21 -2.17 10.05 -4.63
C SER A 21 -2.22 8.95 -5.68
N ASP A 22 -1.07 8.46 -6.11
CA ASP A 22 -0.95 7.39 -7.11
C ASP A 22 -1.76 6.13 -6.75
N GLY A 23 -1.93 5.84 -5.45
CA GLY A 23 -2.78 4.75 -4.97
C GLY A 23 -4.27 4.97 -5.23
N VAL A 24 -4.74 6.22 -5.17
CA VAL A 24 -6.10 6.59 -5.57
C VAL A 24 -6.26 6.41 -7.08
N ASP A 25 -5.24 6.77 -7.87
CA ASP A 25 -5.26 6.61 -9.34
C ASP A 25 -5.35 5.15 -9.75
N ALA A 26 -4.58 4.28 -9.10
CA ALA A 26 -4.61 2.85 -9.34
C ALA A 26 -6.01 2.27 -9.06
N ILE A 27 -6.63 2.66 -7.94
CA ILE A 27 -7.99 2.23 -7.59
C ILE A 27 -9.00 2.79 -8.60
N HIS A 28 -8.89 4.08 -8.97
CA HIS A 28 -9.76 4.71 -9.95
C HIS A 28 -9.73 3.99 -11.29
N ASN A 29 -8.52 3.71 -11.81
CA ASN A 29 -8.34 3.05 -13.10
C ASN A 29 -8.95 1.64 -13.07
N TRP A 30 -8.68 0.88 -12.01
CA TRP A 30 -9.27 -0.45 -11.82
C TRP A 30 -10.80 -0.40 -11.74
N LEU A 31 -11.38 0.58 -11.03
CA LEU A 31 -12.84 0.77 -10.93
C LEU A 31 -13.48 1.14 -12.27
N CYS A 32 -12.79 1.90 -13.12
CA CYS A 32 -13.28 2.26 -14.46
C CYS A 32 -13.42 1.02 -15.38
N GLU A 33 -12.55 0.03 -15.19
CA GLU A 33 -12.55 -1.23 -15.94
C GLU A 33 -13.67 -2.19 -15.50
N GLN A 34 -14.32 -1.96 -14.35
CA GLN A 34 -15.38 -2.84 -13.86
C GLN A 34 -16.70 -2.67 -14.64
N GLU A 35 -17.53 -3.71 -14.62
CA GLU A 35 -18.86 -3.72 -15.26
C GLU A 35 -20.01 -4.08 -14.29
N ASP A 36 -19.72 -4.13 -13.00
CA ASP A 36 -20.70 -4.46 -11.97
C ASP A 36 -21.53 -3.22 -11.58
N ASP A 37 -22.78 -3.18 -12.05
CA ASP A 37 -23.75 -2.13 -11.73
C ASP A 37 -24.05 -2.04 -10.22
N GLY A 38 -24.01 -3.15 -9.49
CA GLY A 38 -24.20 -3.17 -8.03
C GLY A 38 -23.06 -2.47 -7.30
N LEU A 39 -21.82 -2.70 -7.75
CA LEU A 39 -20.66 -1.97 -7.24
C LEU A 39 -20.76 -0.47 -7.54
N PHE A 40 -21.18 -0.08 -8.74
CA PHE A 40 -21.36 1.33 -9.10
C PHE A 40 -22.46 2.01 -8.27
N GLU A 41 -23.54 1.31 -7.94
CA GLU A 41 -24.58 1.83 -7.03
C GLU A 41 -23.99 2.13 -5.65
N LYS A 42 -23.15 1.24 -5.12
CA LYS A 42 -22.44 1.45 -3.84
C LYS A 42 -21.47 2.62 -3.91
N ILE A 43 -20.72 2.78 -5.00
CA ILE A 43 -19.81 3.91 -5.22
C ILE A 43 -20.59 5.23 -5.21
N CYS A 44 -21.80 5.26 -5.78
CA CYS A 44 -22.65 6.45 -5.78
C CYS A 44 -23.16 6.86 -4.39
N GLN A 45 -23.08 6.00 -3.37
CA GLN A 45 -23.58 6.33 -2.03
C GLN A 45 -22.81 7.48 -1.37
N ASP A 46 -23.53 8.33 -0.64
CA ASP A 46 -22.94 9.45 0.08
C ASP A 46 -22.01 8.97 1.20
N GLY A 47 -20.80 9.55 1.26
CA GLY A 47 -19.79 9.20 2.26
C GLY A 47 -18.85 8.05 1.87
N LYS A 48 -19.10 7.35 0.76
CA LYS A 48 -18.12 6.46 0.12
C LYS A 48 -17.25 7.27 -0.83
N THR A 49 -15.93 7.14 -0.72
CA THR A 49 -14.94 7.82 -1.59
C THR A 49 -13.78 6.89 -1.91
N ILE A 50 -13.10 7.12 -3.04
CA ILE A 50 -11.92 6.33 -3.45
C ILE A 50 -10.79 6.51 -2.43
N LYS A 51 -10.63 7.73 -1.89
CA LYS A 51 -9.65 8.01 -0.85
C LYS A 51 -9.90 7.18 0.42
N ALA A 52 -11.15 7.08 0.87
CA ALA A 52 -11.47 6.26 2.04
C ALA A 52 -11.33 4.76 1.75
N ALA A 53 -11.54 4.32 0.50
CA ALA A 53 -11.22 2.96 0.07
C ALA A 53 -9.71 2.68 0.17
N LEU A 54 -8.85 3.62 -0.26
CA LEU A 54 -7.40 3.50 -0.09
C LEU A 54 -7.01 3.42 1.39
N GLU A 55 -7.57 4.28 2.25
CA GLU A 55 -7.34 4.23 3.70
C GLU A 55 -7.74 2.87 4.31
N TYR A 56 -8.87 2.30 3.85
CA TYR A 56 -9.28 0.96 4.23
C TYR A 56 -8.27 -0.11 3.81
N CYS A 57 -7.75 -0.03 2.59
CA CYS A 57 -6.70 -0.93 2.10
C CYS A 57 -5.41 -0.81 2.91
N VAL A 58 -4.99 0.41 3.24
CA VAL A 58 -3.80 0.65 4.08
C VAL A 58 -3.97 0.04 5.46
N ASN A 59 -5.16 0.15 6.07
CA ASN A 59 -5.44 -0.47 7.37
C ASN A 59 -5.39 -2.00 7.31
N ASN A 60 -5.93 -2.60 6.25
CA ASN A 60 -5.85 -4.06 6.06
C ASN A 60 -4.42 -4.53 5.79
N ALA A 61 -3.65 -3.76 5.00
CA ALA A 61 -2.23 -4.02 4.78
C ALA A 61 -1.43 -3.92 6.08
N TYR A 62 -1.72 -2.92 6.92
CA TYR A 62 -1.09 -2.74 8.21
C TYR A 62 -1.35 -3.92 9.16
N LYS A 63 -2.57 -4.48 9.15
CA LYS A 63 -2.92 -5.68 9.92
C LYS A 63 -2.20 -6.93 9.41
N SER A 64 -1.90 -6.98 8.12
CA SER A 64 -1.29 -8.13 7.45
C SER A 64 0.24 -8.06 7.41
N LYS A 65 0.86 -7.02 8.00
CA LYS A 65 2.30 -6.82 7.93
C LYS A 65 3.05 -7.75 8.89
N GLU A 66 4.18 -8.27 8.43
CA GLU A 66 5.16 -9.00 9.23
C GLU A 66 6.46 -8.18 9.28
N ASN A 67 7.02 -7.97 10.47
CA ASN A 67 8.25 -7.20 10.65
C ASN A 67 8.25 -5.82 9.96
N ASN A 68 7.11 -5.13 10.02
CA ASN A 68 6.88 -3.81 9.39
C ASN A 68 6.88 -3.80 7.85
N CYS A 69 6.74 -4.95 7.20
CA CYS A 69 6.58 -5.08 5.75
C CYS A 69 5.36 -5.94 5.42
N ALA A 70 4.62 -5.59 4.38
CA ALA A 70 3.55 -6.44 3.83
C ALA A 70 3.75 -6.53 2.32
N MET A 71 3.80 -7.74 1.79
CA MET A 71 3.78 -7.99 0.35
C MET A 71 2.39 -8.52 0.01
N ILE A 72 1.62 -7.72 -0.72
CA ILE A 72 0.20 -7.99 -0.99
C ILE A 72 0.01 -7.92 -2.50
N ALA A 73 -0.67 -8.92 -3.05
CA ALA A 73 -1.00 -8.93 -4.46
C ALA A 73 -2.11 -7.92 -4.78
N ASP A 74 -2.06 -7.33 -5.97
CA ASP A 74 -3.06 -6.36 -6.44
C ASP A 74 -4.49 -6.91 -6.38
N SER A 75 -4.68 -8.19 -6.70
CA SER A 75 -5.99 -8.85 -6.60
C SER A 75 -6.59 -8.82 -5.19
N VAL A 76 -5.76 -8.91 -4.16
CA VAL A 76 -6.20 -8.84 -2.76
C VAL A 76 -6.54 -7.40 -2.39
N VAL A 77 -5.72 -6.43 -2.82
CA VAL A 77 -5.96 -5.01 -2.56
C VAL A 77 -7.27 -4.57 -3.22
N PHE A 78 -7.51 -4.93 -4.48
CA PHE A 78 -8.77 -4.63 -5.16
C PHE A 78 -9.96 -5.38 -4.56
N GLY A 79 -9.75 -6.59 -4.02
CA GLY A 79 -10.75 -7.28 -3.20
C GLY A 79 -11.20 -6.43 -2.01
N TRP A 80 -10.26 -5.82 -1.28
CA TRP A 80 -10.59 -4.92 -0.17
C TRP A 80 -11.29 -3.63 -0.61
N VAL A 81 -11.02 -3.14 -1.82
CA VAL A 81 -11.77 -2.00 -2.40
C VAL A 81 -13.24 -2.39 -2.58
N VAL A 82 -13.52 -3.56 -3.15
CA VAL A 82 -14.88 -4.08 -3.31
C VAL A 82 -15.55 -4.27 -1.94
N ASP A 83 -14.85 -4.87 -0.98
CA ASP A 83 -15.33 -5.02 0.40
C ASP A 83 -15.66 -3.67 1.05
N TYR A 84 -14.82 -2.66 0.83
CA TYR A 84 -15.06 -1.31 1.33
C TYR A 84 -16.36 -0.73 0.75
N PHE A 85 -16.63 -0.85 -0.55
CA PHE A 85 -17.87 -0.32 -1.12
C PHE A 85 -19.09 -1.14 -0.72
N ASN A 86 -18.95 -2.45 -0.55
CA ASN A 86 -20.04 -3.33 -0.12
C ASN A 86 -20.38 -3.23 1.38
N SER A 87 -19.42 -2.86 2.23
CA SER A 87 -19.62 -2.69 3.67
C SER A 87 -20.46 -1.47 4.02
N ASP A 88 -21.12 -1.49 5.18
CA ASP A 88 -21.88 -0.34 5.67
C ASP A 88 -20.94 0.75 6.21
N LEU A 89 -21.28 2.03 5.98
CA LEU A 89 -20.49 3.19 6.43
C LEU A 89 -20.23 3.24 7.94
N LYS A 90 -21.07 2.57 8.74
CA LYS A 90 -20.91 2.49 10.20
C LYS A 90 -19.70 1.64 10.59
N GLU A 91 -19.42 0.59 9.83
CA GLU A 91 -18.35 -0.38 10.15
C GLU A 91 -16.97 0.16 9.79
N VAL A 92 -16.87 0.97 8.73
CA VAL A 92 -15.58 1.51 8.31
C VAL A 92 -15.09 2.61 9.26
N LYS A 93 -15.99 3.43 9.81
CA LYS A 93 -15.62 4.52 10.73
C LYS A 93 -15.12 4.04 12.09
N SER A 94 -15.55 2.88 12.58
CA SER A 94 -15.08 2.39 13.89
C SER A 94 -13.61 1.98 13.87
N ASN A 95 -13.07 1.66 12.69
CA ASN A 95 -11.69 1.19 12.55
C ASN A 95 -10.67 2.31 12.27
N VAL A 96 -11.10 3.58 12.15
CA VAL A 96 -10.23 4.72 11.76
C VAL A 96 -9.56 5.40 12.96
N LYS A 97 -9.89 5.03 14.21
CA LYS A 97 -9.26 5.64 15.40
C LYS A 97 -7.94 4.94 15.78
N ALA A 98 -6.95 4.96 14.88
CA ALA A 98 -5.57 4.68 15.27
C ALA A 98 -4.92 6.01 15.74
N GLU A 99 -5.03 6.28 17.04
CA GLU A 99 -4.27 7.34 17.71
C GLU A 99 -2.77 7.02 17.64
N VAL A 100 -2.03 7.75 16.80
CA VAL A 100 -0.56 7.74 16.83
C VAL A 100 -0.11 8.60 18.00
N ASN A 101 0.11 7.97 19.15
CA ASN A 101 0.95 8.54 20.21
C ASN A 101 2.40 8.11 19.96
N THR A 102 3.20 8.94 19.29
CA THR A 102 4.66 8.84 19.34
C THR A 102 5.20 10.00 20.17
N SER A 103 5.20 9.82 21.49
CA SER A 103 5.94 10.66 22.40
C SER A 103 7.35 10.10 22.61
N ASN A 104 8.33 11.00 22.55
CA ASN A 104 9.67 10.97 23.16
C ASN A 104 10.87 10.44 22.34
N ASP A 105 11.55 11.37 21.67
CA ASP A 105 12.80 12.00 22.16
C ASP A 105 13.88 11.08 22.79
N LYS A 106 14.99 10.85 22.07
CA LYS A 106 16.39 11.05 22.53
C LYS A 106 17.46 10.60 21.51
N LYS A 107 18.13 11.61 20.95
CA LYS A 107 19.59 11.82 20.71
C LYS A 107 20.50 10.66 20.17
N PRO A 108 21.34 10.92 19.15
CA PRO A 108 22.24 9.93 18.55
C PRO A 108 23.49 9.65 19.39
N VAL A 109 23.85 8.38 19.56
CA VAL A 109 25.13 7.96 20.14
C VAL A 109 26.01 7.36 19.05
N VAL A 110 27.03 8.12 18.67
CA VAL A 110 28.25 7.61 18.03
C VAL A 110 29.11 6.96 19.12
N LYS A 111 29.59 5.72 18.92
CA LYS A 111 30.89 5.20 19.42
C LYS A 111 31.19 3.76 18.93
N LYS A 112 32.03 3.69 17.90
CA LYS A 112 33.25 2.86 17.74
C LYS A 112 33.47 1.76 18.80
N GLN A 113 33.51 0.49 18.39
CA GLN A 113 34.62 -0.47 18.66
C GLN A 113 34.28 -1.88 18.14
N SER A 114 35.22 -2.45 17.38
CA SER A 114 35.29 -3.85 16.98
C SER A 114 35.66 -4.76 18.17
N PRO A 115 35.24 -6.03 18.11
CA PRO A 115 36.22 -7.08 18.40
C PRO A 115 36.20 -8.22 17.36
N LYS A 116 37.41 -8.68 17.08
CA LYS A 116 37.79 -9.85 16.29
C LYS A 116 37.18 -11.12 16.90
N ILE A 117 36.61 -11.98 16.07
CA ILE A 117 36.45 -13.41 16.39
C ILE A 117 36.96 -14.21 15.20
N ASP A 118 37.96 -15.03 15.51
CA ASP A 118 38.68 -15.96 14.65
C ASP A 118 37.95 -17.32 14.71
N VAL A 119 37.36 -17.81 13.61
CA VAL A 119 36.97 -19.22 13.48
C VAL A 119 37.21 -19.72 12.05
N LYS A 120 37.88 -20.87 12.02
CA LYS A 120 38.43 -21.66 10.91
C LYS A 120 37.41 -22.18 9.89
N THR A 121 37.81 -22.10 8.62
CA THR A 121 37.85 -23.14 7.56
C THR A 121 36.62 -24.04 7.30
N ASN A 122 35.93 -23.84 6.17
CA ASN A 122 36.00 -24.76 5.00
C ASN A 122 35.18 -24.31 3.76
N HIS A 123 35.89 -24.36 2.62
CA HIS A 123 35.46 -24.59 1.22
C HIS A 123 34.25 -23.87 0.59
N LYS A 124 34.51 -23.04 -0.44
CA LYS A 124 34.50 -23.47 -1.87
C LYS A 124 35.04 -22.35 -2.78
N LYS A 125 35.89 -22.77 -3.73
CA LYS A 125 36.49 -21.96 -4.78
C LYS A 125 35.42 -21.38 -5.70
N ALA A 126 35.56 -20.10 -6.05
CA ALA A 126 35.10 -19.55 -7.31
C ALA A 126 36.20 -18.59 -7.78
N ASP A 127 36.96 -19.05 -8.76
CA ASP A 127 38.04 -18.32 -9.41
C ASP A 127 37.43 -17.13 -10.17
N PHE A 128 37.74 -15.90 -9.75
CA PHE A 128 37.60 -14.72 -10.58
C PHE A 128 38.98 -14.15 -10.81
N GLU A 129 39.46 -14.35 -12.03
CA GLU A 129 40.71 -13.88 -12.59
C GLU A 129 40.87 -12.38 -12.34
N ARG A 130 41.82 -12.01 -11.47
CA ARG A 130 42.31 -10.63 -11.39
C ARG A 130 43.30 -10.43 -12.53
N ILE A 131 42.80 -9.87 -13.63
CA ILE A 131 43.67 -9.32 -14.68
C ILE A 131 44.35 -8.07 -14.10
N ASN A 132 45.68 -8.09 -14.07
CA ASN A 132 46.53 -7.05 -13.52
C ASN A 132 46.59 -5.89 -14.53
N LEU A 133 45.99 -4.73 -14.20
CA LEU A 133 45.92 -3.55 -15.08
C LEU A 133 47.07 -2.57 -14.86
N PHE A 134 48.30 -3.08 -14.77
CA PHE A 134 49.49 -2.24 -14.90
C PHE A 134 50.35 -2.85 -16.00
N GLU A 135 50.20 -2.30 -17.21
CA GLU A 135 51.27 -2.08 -18.20
C GLU A 135 50.66 -1.49 -19.48
N LEU A 136 50.62 -0.16 -19.58
CA LEU A 136 51.31 0.62 -20.64
C LEU A 136 51.31 2.11 -20.31
#